data_AF-A0A2W5RG81-F1
#
_entry.id   AF-A0A2W5RG81-F1
#
_cell.length_a   1.000
_cell.length_b   1.000
_cell.length_c   1.000
_cell.angle_alpha   90.00
_cell.angle_beta   90.00
_cell.angle_gamma   90.00
#
_symmetry.space_group_name_H-M   'P 1'
#
loop_
_entity.id
_entity.type
_entity.pdbx_description
1 polymer ?
#
loop_
_entity_poly.entity_id
_entity_poly.type
_entity_poly.pdbx_seq_one_letter_code
_entity_poly.pdbx_strand_id
1 'polypeptide(L)'
;MSDVLFPELPGLEWELSKTPIFNTKIMTSVNGRELRASYQAVPKYEISLSFGFLRESKGRNELQQLESFFFERRGAFDSFLFKMPEDHEFKCTFTGDGETTSFQLHKKMASLEIPVSHTAKFVSEDPLMWGDNLDQPMWSDLDAQMWETQYEITKDGMLILPVPLAEGDTLQVKGTFYYRCRFADDEQQYTNFMSNLWKANKIEMIGSLGNKV
;
A
#
# COMPACT_ATOMS: atom_id res chain seq x y z
N MET A 1 11.01 -11.71 6.05
CA MET A 1 9.82 -10.88 5.77
C MET A 1 9.99 -9.57 6.51
N SER A 2 10.70 -8.65 5.89
CA SER A 2 10.87 -7.31 6.43
C SER A 2 9.70 -6.39 6.08
N ASP A 3 9.44 -5.41 6.94
CA ASP A 3 8.48 -4.33 6.70
C ASP A 3 9.19 -3.01 6.36
N VAL A 4 10.39 -3.13 5.78
CA VAL A 4 11.18 -1.96 5.40
C VAL A 4 10.58 -1.36 4.13
N LEU A 5 10.51 -0.03 4.10
CA LEU A 5 10.03 0.71 2.95
C LEU A 5 11.14 0.82 1.90
N PHE A 6 10.75 0.65 0.64
CA PHE A 6 11.63 0.93 -0.49
C PHE A 6 12.02 2.42 -0.48
N PRO A 7 13.31 2.77 -0.69
CA PRO A 7 13.76 4.16 -0.66
C PRO A 7 13.13 4.96 -1.81
N GLU A 8 12.60 6.15 -1.48
CA GLU A 8 12.12 7.10 -2.50
C GLU A 8 13.33 7.79 -3.14
N LEU A 9 13.81 7.24 -4.26
CA LEU A 9 14.94 7.77 -5.01
C LEU A 9 14.49 8.75 -6.10
N PRO A 10 15.13 9.92 -6.24
CA PRO A 10 14.89 10.81 -7.37
C PRO A 10 15.46 10.18 -8.66
N GLY A 11 14.75 10.33 -9.78
CA GLY A 11 15.20 9.82 -11.08
C GLY A 11 14.42 8.63 -11.61
N LEU A 12 13.29 8.28 -10.98
CA LEU A 12 12.31 7.34 -11.55
C LEU A 12 11.83 7.89 -12.91
N GLU A 13 12.05 7.13 -13.98
CA GLU A 13 11.54 7.47 -15.30
C GLU A 13 10.01 7.40 -15.29
N TRP A 14 9.38 8.16 -16.18
CA TRP A 14 7.91 8.18 -16.31
C TRP A 14 7.33 6.81 -16.69
N GLU A 15 8.14 5.93 -17.29
CA GLU A 15 7.74 4.60 -17.70
C GLU A 15 7.71 3.62 -16.51
N LEU A 16 6.65 3.70 -15.72
CA LEU A 16 6.27 2.66 -14.75
C LEU A 16 5.26 1.74 -15.40
N SER A 17 5.57 0.44 -15.50
CA SER A 17 4.60 -0.56 -15.98
C SER A 17 4.15 -1.46 -14.84
N LYS A 18 2.84 -1.75 -14.83
CA LYS A 18 2.17 -2.59 -13.83
C LYS A 18 1.30 -3.61 -14.55
N THR A 19 1.68 -4.88 -14.48
CA THR A 19 0.98 -6.00 -15.13
C THR A 19 0.29 -6.87 -14.07
N PRO A 20 -1.06 -6.88 -14.01
CA PRO A 20 -1.78 -7.80 -13.14
C PRO A 20 -1.79 -9.21 -13.73
N ILE A 21 -1.37 -10.19 -12.94
CA ILE A 21 -1.24 -11.60 -13.31
C ILE A 21 -2.21 -12.42 -12.44
N PHE A 22 -3.04 -13.22 -13.10
CA PHE A 22 -3.86 -14.25 -12.48
C PHE A 22 -3.44 -15.64 -12.95
N ASN A 23 -3.35 -16.59 -12.01
CA ASN A 23 -3.17 -18.00 -12.35
C ASN A 23 -4.54 -18.68 -12.50
N THR A 24 -5.02 -18.78 -13.75
CA THR A 24 -6.23 -19.52 -14.10
C THR A 24 -5.89 -20.74 -14.94
N LYS A 25 -6.48 -21.89 -14.62
CA LYS A 25 -6.32 -23.12 -15.40
C LYS A 25 -7.59 -23.39 -16.17
N ILE A 26 -7.43 -23.53 -17.49
CA ILE A 26 -8.50 -23.82 -18.43
C ILE A 26 -8.28 -25.25 -18.91
N MET A 27 -9.28 -26.11 -18.69
CA MET A 27 -9.30 -27.48 -19.22
C MET A 27 -10.41 -27.56 -20.26
N THR A 28 -10.07 -28.03 -21.47
CA THR A 28 -11.04 -28.28 -22.54
C THR A 28 -11.32 -29.78 -22.62
N SER A 29 -12.60 -30.14 -22.60
CA SER A 29 -13.05 -31.50 -22.84
C SER A 29 -13.02 -31.80 -24.34
N VAL A 30 -12.89 -33.08 -24.72
CA VAL A 30 -12.89 -33.54 -26.12
C VAL A 30 -14.16 -33.08 -26.86
N ASN A 31 -15.26 -32.86 -26.14
CA ASN A 31 -16.53 -32.35 -26.68
C ASN A 31 -16.58 -30.81 -26.85
N GLY A 32 -15.45 -30.10 -26.70
CA GLY A 32 -15.37 -28.64 -26.82
C GLY A 32 -15.91 -27.84 -25.64
N ARG A 33 -16.30 -28.51 -24.53
CA ARG A 33 -16.73 -27.83 -23.30
C ARG A 33 -15.51 -27.40 -22.48
N GLU A 34 -15.54 -26.19 -21.94
CA GLU A 34 -14.44 -25.65 -21.14
C GLU A 34 -14.80 -25.60 -19.65
N LEU A 35 -13.86 -26.04 -18.81
CA LEU A 35 -13.91 -25.86 -17.37
C LEU A 35 -12.76 -24.92 -16.97
N ARG A 36 -13.06 -23.92 -16.15
CA ARG A 36 -12.09 -22.91 -15.71
C ARG A 36 -12.02 -22.90 -14.19
N ALA A 37 -10.81 -22.90 -13.65
CA ALA A 37 -10.54 -22.75 -12.22
C ALA A 37 -9.54 -21.60 -12.01
N SER A 38 -9.86 -20.68 -11.11
CA SER A 38 -8.90 -19.66 -10.65
C SER A 38 -8.22 -20.14 -9.38
N TYR A 39 -6.89 -20.05 -9.33
CA TYR A 39 -6.10 -20.40 -8.15
C TYR A 39 -5.74 -19.19 -7.28
N GLN A 40 -6.18 -17.99 -7.66
CA GLN A 40 -5.86 -16.75 -6.97
C GLN A 40 -7.13 -15.90 -6.79
N ALA A 41 -7.37 -15.46 -5.55
CA ALA A 41 -8.43 -14.52 -5.22
C ALA A 41 -8.01 -13.06 -5.49
N VAL A 42 -6.72 -12.75 -5.30
CA VAL A 42 -6.13 -11.42 -5.50
C VAL A 42 -5.02 -11.52 -6.56
N PRO A 43 -4.93 -10.58 -7.52
CA PRO A 43 -3.87 -10.60 -8.53
C PRO A 43 -2.48 -10.43 -7.92
N LYS A 44 -1.48 -11.01 -8.58
CA LYS A 44 -0.09 -10.58 -8.43
C LYS A 44 0.16 -9.43 -9.39
N TYR A 45 0.97 -8.47 -9.01
CA TYR A 45 1.37 -7.35 -9.87
C TYR A 45 2.83 -7.50 -10.17
N GLU A 46 3.20 -7.62 -11.43
CA GLU A 46 4.57 -7.42 -11.86
C GLU A 46 4.74 -5.92 -12.16
N ILE A 47 5.75 -5.33 -11.53
CA ILE A 47 6.02 -3.89 -11.53
C ILE A 47 7.42 -3.73 -12.09
N SER A 48 7.56 -3.02 -13.20
CA SER A 48 8.86 -2.66 -13.76
C SER A 48 9.09 -1.18 -13.56
N LEU A 49 10.19 -0.85 -12.87
CA LEU A 49 10.67 0.51 -12.68
C LEU A 49 11.96 0.73 -13.46
N SER A 50 12.11 1.91 -14.03
CA SER A 50 13.36 2.34 -14.67
C SER A 50 13.83 3.62 -13.98
N PHE A 51 15.11 3.69 -13.63
CA PHE A 51 15.72 4.91 -13.07
C PHE A 51 16.62 5.52 -14.12
N GLY A 52 16.30 6.74 -14.56
CA GLY A 52 16.99 7.46 -15.62
C GLY A 52 18.30 8.08 -15.15
N PHE A 53 18.42 8.37 -13.86
CA PHE A 53 19.68 8.76 -13.24
C PHE A 53 19.71 8.38 -11.76
N LEU A 54 20.89 7.98 -11.30
CA LEU A 54 21.26 7.77 -9.91
C LEU A 54 22.58 8.51 -9.69
N ARG A 55 22.60 9.48 -8.77
CA ARG A 55 23.77 10.34 -8.55
C ARG A 55 24.65 9.78 -7.45
N GLU A 56 25.95 9.99 -7.64
CA GLU A 56 27.01 9.70 -6.66
C GLU A 56 27.79 10.97 -6.25
N SER A 57 27.30 12.15 -6.64
CA SER A 57 28.02 13.41 -6.46
C SER A 57 27.52 14.22 -5.26
N LYS A 58 28.44 14.89 -4.55
CA LYS A 58 28.18 15.84 -3.45
C LYS A 58 27.37 15.27 -2.28
N GLY A 59 27.76 14.10 -1.77
CA GLY A 59 27.15 13.50 -0.57
C GLY A 59 25.76 12.90 -0.79
N ARG A 60 25.34 12.73 -2.05
CA ARG A 60 24.15 11.98 -2.45
C ARG A 60 24.63 10.63 -2.96
N ASN A 61 24.30 9.56 -2.24
CA ASN A 61 24.73 8.20 -2.53
C ASN A 61 23.51 7.36 -2.95
N GLU A 62 22.80 7.81 -3.99
CA GLU A 62 21.51 7.22 -4.41
C GLU A 62 21.71 5.79 -4.97
N LEU A 63 22.78 5.56 -5.73
CA LEU A 63 23.17 4.22 -6.17
C LEU A 63 23.52 3.32 -4.98
N GLN A 64 24.35 3.81 -4.06
CA GLN A 64 24.78 3.01 -2.91
C GLN A 64 23.60 2.62 -2.02
N GLN A 65 22.59 3.50 -1.90
CA GLN A 65 21.34 3.19 -1.19
C GLN A 65 20.55 2.07 -1.87
N LEU A 66 20.47 2.08 -3.21
CA LEU A 66 19.80 1.01 -3.97
C LEU A 66 20.56 -0.32 -3.83
N GLU A 67 21.88 -0.29 -4.02
CA GLU A 67 22.74 -1.46 -3.88
C GLU A 67 22.69 -2.03 -2.45
N SER A 68 22.77 -1.17 -1.42
CA SER A 68 22.67 -1.61 -0.03
C SER A 68 21.31 -2.25 0.25
N PHE A 69 20.23 -1.69 -0.30
CA PHE A 69 18.90 -2.26 -0.16
C PHE A 69 18.80 -3.63 -0.83
N PHE A 70 19.37 -3.78 -2.04
CA PHE A 70 19.40 -5.06 -2.73
C PHE A 70 20.22 -6.11 -1.98
N PHE A 71 21.38 -5.75 -1.44
CA PHE A 71 22.24 -6.65 -0.65
C PHE A 71 21.59 -7.07 0.67
N GLU A 72 20.92 -6.16 1.36
CA GLU A 72 20.17 -6.48 2.58
C GLU A 72 19.04 -7.49 2.32
N ARG A 73 18.40 -7.42 1.15
CA ARG A 73 17.31 -8.31 0.75
C ARG A 73 17.77 -9.64 0.14
N ARG A 74 19.06 -9.76 -0.20
CA ARG A 74 19.66 -10.95 -0.83
C ARG A 74 18.87 -11.38 -2.07
N GLY A 75 18.71 -10.48 -3.04
CA GLY A 75 17.98 -10.78 -4.29
C GLY A 75 16.48 -10.93 -4.05
N ALA A 76 15.89 -12.02 -4.56
CA ALA A 76 14.46 -12.31 -4.48
C ALA A 76 13.99 -12.90 -3.13
N PHE A 77 14.90 -13.08 -2.16
CA PHE A 77 14.60 -13.82 -0.93
C PHE A 77 13.66 -13.07 0.03
N ASP A 78 13.93 -11.80 0.32
CA ASP A 78 13.15 -11.04 1.31
C ASP A 78 12.13 -10.10 0.65
N SER A 79 10.98 -9.97 1.32
CA SER A 79 9.92 -9.04 0.92
C SER A 79 10.14 -7.67 1.56
N PHE A 80 9.66 -6.63 0.90
CA PHE A 80 9.64 -5.26 1.41
C PHE A 80 8.34 -4.55 1.02
N LEU A 81 8.11 -3.36 1.59
CA LEU A 81 6.95 -2.54 1.31
C LEU A 81 7.29 -1.49 0.26
N PHE A 82 6.53 -1.47 -0.84
CA PHE A 82 6.69 -0.53 -1.93
C PHE A 82 5.49 0.42 -1.99
N LYS A 83 5.77 1.72 -2.00
CA LYS A 83 4.77 2.77 -2.20
C LYS A 83 4.74 3.13 -3.69
N MET A 84 3.62 2.86 -4.36
CA MET A 84 3.45 3.26 -5.75
C MET A 84 3.27 4.78 -5.86
N PRO A 85 3.94 5.48 -6.79
CA PRO A 85 3.81 6.93 -6.94
C PRO A 85 2.37 7.41 -7.18
N GLU A 86 1.63 6.73 -8.06
CA GLU A 86 0.27 7.13 -8.45
C GLU A 86 -0.84 6.43 -7.63
N ASP A 87 -0.56 5.24 -7.10
CA ASP A 87 -1.57 4.34 -6.56
C ASP A 87 -1.25 3.91 -5.13
N HIS A 88 -1.25 4.90 -4.23
CA HIS A 88 -0.92 4.71 -2.82
C HIS A 88 -2.04 5.14 -1.87
N GLU A 89 -3.12 5.74 -2.35
CA GLU A 89 -4.20 6.23 -1.50
C GLU A 89 -5.40 5.27 -1.50
N PHE A 90 -5.93 4.98 -0.30
CA PHE A 90 -7.22 4.33 -0.16
C PHE A 90 -8.24 5.32 0.38
N LYS A 91 -9.48 5.19 -0.09
CA LYS A 91 -10.65 5.91 0.42
C LYS A 91 -11.75 4.89 0.69
N CYS A 92 -12.00 4.61 1.95
CA CYS A 92 -13.08 3.73 2.40
C CYS A 92 -14.19 4.57 3.02
N THR A 93 -15.44 4.21 2.73
CA THR A 93 -16.60 4.69 3.48
C THR A 93 -17.17 3.51 4.24
N PHE A 94 -17.18 3.58 5.56
CA PHE A 94 -17.80 2.59 6.42
C PHE A 94 -19.13 3.13 6.92
N THR A 95 -20.16 2.28 6.92
CA THR A 95 -21.46 2.53 7.54
C THR A 95 -21.50 1.78 8.87
N GLY A 96 -21.91 2.46 9.94
CA GLY A 96 -22.04 1.86 11.27
C GLY A 96 -23.30 1.02 11.42
N ASP A 97 -23.13 -0.16 12.02
CA ASP A 97 -24.20 -1.08 12.41
C ASP A 97 -24.38 -1.17 13.94
N GLY A 98 -23.73 -0.29 14.72
CA GLY A 98 -23.85 -0.22 16.19
C GLY A 98 -23.03 -1.23 16.99
N GLU A 99 -22.51 -2.30 16.37
CA GLU A 99 -21.79 -3.39 17.07
C GLU A 99 -20.35 -3.61 16.61
N THR A 100 -20.05 -3.40 15.32
CA THR A 100 -18.75 -3.76 14.74
C THR A 100 -17.68 -2.71 15.03
N THR A 101 -16.61 -3.13 15.72
CA THR A 101 -15.47 -2.28 16.09
C THR A 101 -14.26 -2.44 15.18
N SER A 102 -14.25 -3.47 14.31
CA SER A 102 -13.13 -3.74 13.40
C SER A 102 -13.60 -3.85 11.96
N PHE A 103 -13.00 -3.06 11.08
CA PHE A 103 -13.29 -3.08 9.65
C PHE A 103 -12.03 -3.35 8.84
N GLN A 104 -12.15 -4.19 7.82
CA GLN A 104 -11.06 -4.39 6.87
C GLN A 104 -11.00 -3.20 5.90
N LEU A 105 -9.80 -2.68 5.64
CA LEU A 105 -9.60 -1.62 4.66
C LEU A 105 -9.60 -2.19 3.24
N HIS A 106 -10.26 -1.48 2.33
CA HIS A 106 -10.40 -1.89 0.94
C HIS A 106 -9.95 -0.78 -0.01
N LYS A 107 -9.31 -1.17 -1.10
CA LYS A 107 -9.09 -0.30 -2.23
C LYS A 107 -10.26 -0.46 -3.20
N LYS A 108 -10.98 0.64 -3.46
CA LYS A 108 -12.03 0.67 -4.49
C LYS A 108 -11.43 0.93 -5.86
N MET A 109 -11.42 -0.08 -6.72
CA MET A 109 -11.09 0.03 -8.14
C MET A 109 -12.38 0.08 -8.96
N ALA A 110 -12.88 1.29 -9.22
CA ALA A 110 -14.15 1.57 -9.91
C ALA A 110 -15.37 0.85 -9.29
N SER A 111 -15.57 -0.43 -9.61
CA SER A 111 -16.65 -1.29 -9.10
C SER A 111 -16.19 -2.40 -8.15
N LEU A 112 -14.88 -2.70 -8.10
CA LEU A 112 -14.35 -3.83 -7.33
C LEU A 112 -13.60 -3.34 -6.09
N GLU A 113 -13.86 -3.97 -4.95
CA GLU A 113 -13.21 -3.67 -3.68
C GLU A 113 -12.17 -4.77 -3.39
N ILE A 114 -10.91 -4.38 -3.30
CA ILE A 114 -9.80 -5.30 -2.98
C ILE A 114 -9.38 -5.06 -1.53
N PRO A 115 -9.38 -6.07 -0.66
CA PRO A 115 -8.86 -5.92 0.69
C PRO A 115 -7.36 -5.58 0.65
N VAL A 116 -6.97 -4.62 1.47
CA VAL A 116 -5.58 -4.18 1.61
C VAL A 116 -5.03 -4.72 2.92
N SER A 117 -3.88 -5.39 2.87
CA SER A 117 -3.25 -5.97 4.08
C SER A 117 -2.13 -5.12 4.67
N HIS A 118 -1.63 -4.07 3.98
CA HIS A 118 -0.54 -3.24 4.49
C HIS A 118 -0.85 -1.76 4.32
N THR A 119 -0.97 -1.04 5.43
CA THR A 119 -1.30 0.39 5.46
C THR A 119 -0.35 1.16 6.36
N ALA A 120 -0.16 2.45 6.06
CA ALA A 120 0.50 3.35 6.98
C ALA A 120 -0.30 3.42 8.29
N LYS A 121 0.39 3.25 9.42
CA LYS A 121 -0.23 3.40 10.73
C LYS A 121 -0.71 4.84 10.85
N PHE A 122 -1.99 5.01 11.11
CA PHE A 122 -2.60 6.29 11.43
C PHE A 122 -3.37 6.12 12.72
N VAL A 123 -3.17 7.04 13.66
CA VAL A 123 -3.93 7.12 14.90
C VAL A 123 -4.44 8.54 14.95
N SER A 124 -5.77 8.70 15.01
CA SER A 124 -6.37 10.02 15.25
C SER A 124 -5.90 10.55 16.61
N GLU A 125 -5.50 11.81 16.67
CA GLU A 125 -5.14 12.46 17.93
C GLU A 125 -6.34 12.49 18.88
N ASP A 126 -6.09 12.35 20.18
CA ASP A 126 -7.10 12.50 21.21
C ASP A 126 -7.40 14.00 21.38
N PRO A 127 -8.58 14.50 20.96
CA PRO A 127 -8.89 15.91 21.14
C PRO A 127 -8.88 16.23 22.63
N LEU A 128 -8.20 17.31 23.03
CA LEU A 128 -8.24 17.71 24.43
C LEU A 128 -9.69 17.96 24.86
N MET A 129 -10.08 17.36 25.99
CA MET A 129 -11.43 17.42 26.58
C MET A 129 -11.85 18.82 27.03
N TRP A 130 -11.00 19.82 26.82
CA TRP A 130 -11.21 21.22 27.10
C TRP A 130 -10.71 22.02 25.90
N GLY A 131 -11.57 22.91 25.38
CA GLY A 131 -11.13 23.94 24.45
C GLY A 131 -10.31 25.00 25.19
N ASP A 132 -9.44 25.71 24.46
CA ASP A 132 -8.70 26.86 25.01
C ASP A 132 -9.64 27.98 25.54
N ASN A 133 -10.91 27.95 25.12
CA ASN A 133 -11.94 28.89 25.52
C ASN A 133 -12.87 28.29 26.59
N LEU A 134 -12.60 28.62 27.85
CA LEU A 134 -13.33 28.12 29.03
C LEU A 134 -14.79 28.62 29.12
N ASP A 135 -15.17 29.62 28.33
CA ASP A 135 -16.52 30.22 28.36
C ASP A 135 -17.51 29.54 27.40
N GLN A 136 -17.06 28.59 26.57
CA GLN A 136 -17.97 27.82 25.71
C GLN A 136 -18.75 26.80 26.55
N PRO A 137 -20.09 26.76 26.46
CA PRO A 137 -20.87 25.73 27.11
C PRO A 137 -20.45 24.36 26.56
N MET A 138 -20.21 23.41 27.46
CA MET A 138 -19.82 22.03 27.13
C MET A 138 -20.84 21.29 26.24
N TRP A 139 -22.01 21.88 26.03
CA TRP A 139 -23.10 21.30 25.26
C TRP A 139 -23.89 22.39 24.51
N SER A 140 -24.05 22.22 23.20
CA SER A 140 -24.95 23.04 22.38
C SER A 140 -26.10 22.26 21.76
N ASP A 141 -25.90 20.97 21.44
CA ASP A 141 -26.91 20.11 20.80
C ASP A 141 -26.88 18.68 21.38
N LEU A 142 -28.02 18.18 21.86
CA LEU A 142 -28.15 16.91 22.60
C LEU A 142 -27.83 15.69 21.75
N ASP A 143 -28.14 15.80 20.45
CA ASP A 143 -28.10 14.71 19.49
C ASP A 143 -26.86 14.77 18.57
N ALA A 144 -26.06 15.84 18.65
CA ALA A 144 -24.82 15.96 17.90
C ALA A 144 -23.70 15.15 18.56
N GLN A 145 -22.93 14.41 17.75
CA GLN A 145 -21.79 13.65 18.22
C GLN A 145 -20.75 14.60 18.81
N MET A 146 -20.53 14.51 20.12
CA MET A 146 -19.76 15.50 20.89
C MET A 146 -18.26 15.52 20.57
N TRP A 147 -17.75 14.54 19.83
CA TRP A 147 -16.34 14.35 19.50
C TRP A 147 -16.19 13.58 18.19
N GLU A 148 -15.11 13.84 17.46
CA GLU A 148 -14.75 13.04 16.29
C GLU A 148 -14.43 11.60 16.74
N THR A 149 -15.05 10.60 16.10
CA THR A 149 -14.79 9.20 16.41
C THR A 149 -13.31 8.89 16.20
N GLN A 150 -12.63 8.52 17.28
CA GLN A 150 -11.26 8.04 17.20
C GLN A 150 -11.21 6.78 16.34
N TYR A 151 -10.21 6.67 15.46
CA TYR A 151 -9.98 5.46 14.70
C TYR A 151 -8.49 5.19 14.59
N GLU A 152 -8.14 3.92 14.76
CA GLU A 152 -6.78 3.44 14.59
C GLU A 152 -6.69 2.59 13.33
N ILE A 153 -5.75 2.94 12.45
CA ILE A 153 -5.40 2.12 11.29
C ILE A 153 -4.18 1.30 11.65
N THR A 154 -4.39 0.00 11.76
CA THR A 154 -3.34 -0.98 12.05
C THR A 154 -2.48 -1.21 10.81
N LYS A 155 -1.22 -1.58 11.04
CA LYS A 155 -0.26 -1.93 9.98
C LYS A 155 -0.77 -3.03 9.04
N ASP A 156 -1.61 -3.92 9.55
CA ASP A 156 -2.18 -5.08 8.86
C ASP A 156 -3.44 -4.75 8.02
N GLY A 157 -3.78 -3.46 7.82
CA GLY A 157 -4.92 -3.05 7.00
C GLY A 157 -6.28 -3.19 7.70
N MET A 158 -6.29 -3.19 9.03
CA MET A 158 -7.51 -3.16 9.83
C MET A 158 -7.73 -1.77 10.44
N LEU A 159 -8.95 -1.28 10.33
CA LEU A 159 -9.43 -0.11 11.05
C LEU A 159 -10.09 -0.59 12.34
N ILE A 160 -9.58 -0.13 13.47
CA ILE A 160 -10.08 -0.43 14.81
C ILE A 160 -10.71 0.85 15.35
N LEU A 161 -11.97 0.74 15.76
CA LEU A 161 -12.71 1.79 16.44
C LEU A 161 -12.83 1.42 17.92
N PRO A 162 -12.49 2.33 18.85
CA PRO A 162 -12.66 2.10 20.28
C PRO A 162 -14.15 2.11 20.67
N VAL A 163 -14.99 2.82 19.91
CA VAL A 163 -16.45 2.86 20.07
C VAL A 163 -17.08 2.49 18.72
N PRO A 164 -18.06 1.56 18.68
CA PRO A 164 -18.72 1.21 17.43
C PRO A 164 -19.45 2.43 16.85
N LEU A 165 -19.48 2.54 15.52
CA LEU A 165 -20.26 3.56 14.83
C LEU A 165 -21.75 3.30 15.07
N ALA A 166 -22.51 4.35 15.44
CA ALA A 166 -23.95 4.22 15.61
C ALA A 166 -24.64 3.89 14.28
N GLU A 167 -25.85 3.33 14.36
CA GLU A 167 -26.61 2.89 13.19
C GLU A 167 -26.84 4.06 12.22
N GLY A 168 -26.31 3.96 11.01
CA GLY A 168 -26.48 4.97 9.96
C GLY A 168 -25.39 6.05 9.89
N ASP A 169 -24.44 6.08 10.84
CA ASP A 169 -23.29 6.99 10.75
C ASP A 169 -22.30 6.53 9.70
N THR A 170 -21.83 7.46 8.86
CA THR A 170 -20.83 7.17 7.82
C THR A 170 -19.47 7.73 8.18
N LEU A 171 -18.46 6.86 8.28
CA LEU A 171 -17.06 7.23 8.50
C LEU A 171 -16.30 7.16 7.16
N GLN A 172 -15.74 8.28 6.71
CA GLN A 172 -14.84 8.31 5.55
C GLN A 172 -13.39 8.30 6.01
N VAL A 173 -12.68 7.22 5.70
CA VAL A 173 -11.28 7.04 6.08
C VAL A 173 -10.42 7.11 4.82
N LYS A 174 -9.45 8.01 4.86
CA LYS A 174 -8.41 8.14 3.85
C LYS A 174 -7.08 7.76 4.47
N GLY A 175 -6.25 7.07 3.72
CA GLY A 175 -4.89 6.78 4.16
C GLY A 175 -4.04 6.29 3.02
N THR A 176 -2.79 5.94 3.35
CA THR A 176 -1.86 5.39 2.38
C THR A 176 -1.63 3.90 2.59
N PHE A 177 -1.56 3.15 1.50
CA PHE A 177 -1.29 1.72 1.52
C PHE A 177 -0.01 1.37 0.77
N TYR A 178 0.54 0.21 1.10
CA TYR A 178 1.79 -0.30 0.54
C TYR A 178 1.57 -1.65 -0.14
N TYR A 179 2.28 -1.86 -1.24
CA TYR A 179 2.37 -3.17 -1.88
C TYR A 179 3.47 -3.97 -1.21
N ARG A 180 3.19 -5.22 -0.88
CA ARG A 180 4.27 -6.13 -0.49
C ARG A 180 4.93 -6.61 -1.76
N CYS A 181 6.20 -6.27 -1.96
CA CYS A 181 6.97 -6.59 -3.15
C CYS A 181 8.19 -7.44 -2.80
N ARG A 182 8.63 -8.25 -3.76
CA ARG A 182 9.96 -8.87 -3.80
C ARG A 182 10.57 -8.60 -5.17
N PHE A 183 11.89 -8.64 -5.27
CA PHE A 183 12.54 -8.63 -6.58
C PHE A 183 12.14 -9.88 -7.39
N ALA A 184 11.96 -9.70 -8.70
CA ALA A 184 11.65 -10.80 -9.60
C ALA A 184 12.88 -11.70 -9.79
N ASP A 185 14.03 -11.05 -9.98
CA ASP A 185 15.33 -11.67 -10.26
C ASP A 185 16.34 -11.47 -9.12
N ASP A 186 17.31 -12.37 -9.07
CA ASP A 186 18.46 -12.32 -8.14
C ASP A 186 19.63 -11.48 -8.67
N GLU A 187 19.47 -10.86 -9.85
CA GLU A 187 20.48 -10.00 -10.47
C GLU A 187 19.92 -8.61 -10.75
N GLN A 188 20.76 -7.59 -10.57
CA GLN A 188 20.45 -6.21 -10.95
C GLN A 188 21.60 -5.64 -11.76
N GLN A 189 21.27 -5.02 -12.89
CA GLN A 189 22.24 -4.40 -13.78
C GLN A 189 22.20 -2.88 -13.63
N TYR A 190 23.34 -2.31 -13.25
CA TYR A 190 23.58 -0.86 -13.20
C TYR A 190 24.52 -0.49 -14.33
N THR A 191 24.10 0.43 -15.20
CA THR A 191 24.93 0.93 -16.31
C THR A 191 25.40 2.33 -16.00
N ASN A 192 26.71 2.55 -16.00
CA ASN A 192 27.29 3.88 -15.90
C ASN A 192 27.20 4.58 -17.26
N PHE A 193 26.47 5.71 -17.35
CA PHE A 193 26.33 6.46 -18.59
C PHE A 193 27.21 7.72 -18.61
N MET A 194 27.55 8.29 -17.45
CA MET A 194 28.38 9.49 -17.35
C MET A 194 29.04 9.55 -15.97
N SER A 195 30.18 10.25 -15.84
CA SER A 195 30.88 10.39 -14.54
C SER A 195 29.93 10.77 -13.40
N ASN A 196 29.83 9.92 -12.37
CA ASN A 196 28.95 10.05 -11.20
C ASN A 196 27.43 9.93 -11.47
N LEU A 197 27.03 9.44 -12.64
CA LEU A 197 25.65 9.19 -13.04
C LEU A 197 25.48 7.76 -13.55
N TRP A 198 24.71 7.00 -12.79
CA TRP A 198 24.37 5.63 -13.12
C TRP A 198 22.90 5.54 -13.53
N LYS A 199 22.58 4.55 -14.35
CA LYS A 199 21.22 4.24 -14.79
C LYS A 199 20.89 2.80 -14.38
N ALA A 200 19.71 2.59 -13.82
CA ALA A 200 19.14 1.26 -13.64
C ALA A 200 18.03 1.10 -14.67
N ASN A 201 18.33 0.38 -15.76
CA ASN A 201 17.45 0.32 -16.93
C ASN A 201 16.13 -0.39 -16.67
N LYS A 202 16.12 -1.39 -15.79
CA LYS A 202 14.93 -2.15 -15.44
C LYS A 202 15.10 -2.82 -14.09
N ILE A 203 14.21 -2.51 -13.16
CA ILE A 203 14.07 -3.19 -11.87
C ILE A 203 12.68 -3.81 -11.87
N GLU A 204 12.65 -5.12 -11.97
CA GLU A 204 11.42 -5.91 -11.96
C GLU A 204 11.12 -6.41 -10.55
N MET A 205 9.88 -6.20 -10.14
CA MET A 205 9.38 -6.60 -8.83
C MET A 205 8.06 -7.31 -8.98
N ILE A 206 7.85 -8.34 -8.17
CA ILE A 206 6.57 -9.01 -8.05
C ILE A 206 5.95 -8.58 -6.73
N GLY A 207 4.77 -7.96 -6.82
CA GLY A 207 4.01 -7.43 -5.70
C GLY A 207 2.65 -8.07 -5.52
N SER A 208 2.10 -7.99 -4.31
CA SER A 208 0.71 -8.30 -4.02
C SER A 208 0.14 -7.32 -2.98
N LEU A 209 -1.18 -7.13 -3.02
CA LEU A 209 -1.94 -6.41 -1.99
C LEU A 209 -2.24 -7.29 -0.77
N GLY A 210 -2.08 -8.61 -0.90
CA GLY A 210 -2.26 -9.56 0.18
C GLY A 210 -1.04 -9.64 1.11
N ASN A 211 -1.20 -10.40 2.20
CA ASN A 211 -0.15 -10.57 3.20
C ASN A 211 1.09 -11.34 2.66
N LYS A 212 0.91 -12.17 1.62
CA LYS A 212 1.98 -13.01 1.04
C LYS A 212 2.09 -12.80 -0.48
N VAL A 213 3.33 -12.86 -0.97
CA VAL A 213 3.72 -12.80 -2.39
C VAL A 213 4.21 -14.16 -2.85
#